data_AF-A0AAJ1N3A8-F1
#
_entry.id   AF-A0AAJ1N3A8-F1
#
_cell.length_a   1.000
_cell.length_b   1.000
_cell.length_c   1.000
_cell.angle_alpha   90.00
_cell.angle_beta   90.00
_cell.angle_gamma   90.00
#
_symmetry.space_group_name_H-M   'P 1'
#
loop_
_entity.id
_entity.type
_entity.pdbx_description
1 polymer ?
#
loop_
_entity_poly.entity_id
_entity_poly.type
_entity_poly.pdbx_seq_one_letter_code
_entity_poly.pdbx_strand_id
1 'polypeptide(L)'
;MSEIKYLQEKQYLQKLADDYAREKPHLAHVLDPQDPHTGYLLEGFAFLSARLQEKIDDAFPEITLPLLQRLGSQAIKGLPSTTIIQVDQDGVIDYPYYLSENNLILGPKGASFSLCYGVTLQPYSIVERKITHQPNRSCISLRVKYRGIIKEYDTASLNLFLSKQKAIADTLMLGFSQYFDYIELNHDGKSYRGNSLDFYFEPKIGKKFQIFQQTDNQLSAPQQLLEGFYLPHVHHFIDINVPLITKQLNWQDDDTFVINIYFNKQLSITQAQCEESFYLNCVPAIDKEKQNELKIDFKYNQSSYLLPIPDNHYLAHLSDIQLSLEPHEKVRGLYCDFYPMTDFTAASRLLPQYQQALFYALTIDNDIRGRTLYYLNFYDNKGTPMVVPPSLRFSCNYVSFEQYQESRIGVLNSHSEKVPEGVKTANITELSNCYPPIVNDKYYWQLLSHYSANAFMLMSLDTIKQMLTEYILYRENDRQVTRKLERLLSGCIALKTNLYDHILKGKPYRCLSLVVTLDIQKFENEGEAFMFVTHLYHFFPFCLSENMLLEMSVNFNDADLPTWYLSPSPLQGYKSLL
;
A
#
# COMPACT_ATOMS: atom_id res chain seq x y z
N MET A 1 -13.43 0.34 23.78
CA MET A 1 -13.85 1.28 24.84
C MET A 1 -12.76 2.28 25.13
N SER A 2 -13.00 3.54 24.77
CA SER A 2 -12.12 4.68 25.07
C SER A 2 -12.11 5.04 26.56
N GLU A 3 -10.93 4.97 27.18
CA GLU A 3 -10.69 5.46 28.55
C GLU A 3 -11.06 6.94 28.69
N ILE A 4 -10.86 7.74 27.63
CA ILE A 4 -11.15 9.17 27.61
C ILE A 4 -12.65 9.42 27.82
N LYS A 5 -13.52 8.69 27.12
CA LYS A 5 -14.98 8.84 27.24
C LYS A 5 -15.47 8.45 28.64
N TYR A 6 -14.92 7.37 29.19
CA TYR A 6 -15.23 6.97 30.56
C TYR A 6 -14.85 8.06 31.58
N LEU A 7 -13.65 8.62 31.48
CA LEU A 7 -13.19 9.68 32.39
C LEU A 7 -14.01 10.96 32.23
N GLN A 8 -14.36 11.34 30.99
CA GLN A 8 -15.24 12.48 30.72
C GLN A 8 -16.63 12.30 31.32
N GLU A 9 -17.26 11.13 31.12
CA GLU A 9 -18.59 10.83 31.65
C GLU A 9 -18.57 10.77 33.19
N LYS A 10 -17.53 10.17 33.78
CA LYS A 10 -17.32 10.16 35.24
C LYS A 10 -17.24 11.58 35.80
N GLN A 11 -16.41 12.43 35.20
CA GLN A 11 -16.28 13.84 35.60
C GLN A 11 -17.59 14.61 35.44
N TYR A 12 -18.32 14.38 34.35
CA TYR A 12 -19.62 14.98 34.11
C TYR A 12 -20.64 14.58 35.18
N LEU A 13 -20.74 13.29 35.51
CA LEU A 13 -21.65 12.80 36.53
C LEU A 13 -21.30 13.33 37.94
N GLN A 14 -20.02 13.39 38.28
CA GLN A 14 -19.56 13.97 39.55
C GLN A 14 -19.94 15.44 39.65
N LYS A 15 -19.70 16.21 38.59
CA LYS A 15 -20.08 17.63 38.55
C LYS A 15 -21.59 17.82 38.63
N LEU A 16 -22.36 16.99 37.93
CA LEU A 16 -23.82 17.03 37.96
C LEU A 16 -24.35 16.71 39.35
N ALA A 17 -23.76 15.72 40.03
CA ALA A 17 -24.10 15.37 41.41
C ALA A 17 -23.83 16.55 42.36
N ASP A 18 -22.67 17.21 42.24
CA ASP A 18 -22.33 18.40 43.03
C ASP A 18 -23.30 19.57 42.79
N ASP A 19 -23.60 19.86 41.52
CA ASP A 19 -24.51 20.95 41.14
C ASP A 19 -25.95 20.66 41.65
N TYR A 20 -26.41 19.42 41.54
CA TYR A 20 -27.73 19.01 42.05
C TYR A 20 -27.80 19.03 43.58
N ALA A 21 -26.72 18.64 44.26
CA ALA A 21 -26.60 18.69 45.71
C ALA A 21 -26.66 20.14 46.24
N ARG A 22 -26.08 21.11 45.50
CA ARG A 22 -26.18 22.55 45.82
C ARG A 22 -27.60 23.08 45.69
N GLU A 23 -28.33 22.69 44.63
CA GLU A 23 -29.72 23.12 44.44
C GLU A 23 -30.70 22.41 45.39
N LYS A 24 -30.43 21.15 45.74
CA LYS A 24 -31.29 20.29 46.57
C LYS A 24 -30.48 19.68 47.73
N PRO A 25 -30.27 20.43 48.83
CA PRO A 25 -29.40 20.00 49.93
C PRO A 25 -29.80 18.68 50.61
N HIS A 26 -31.09 18.32 50.57
CA HIS A 26 -31.58 17.06 51.12
C HIS A 26 -31.10 15.81 50.35
N LEU A 27 -30.62 15.97 49.12
CA LEU A 27 -30.06 14.89 48.30
C LEU A 27 -28.52 14.84 48.36
N ALA A 28 -27.87 15.81 48.99
CA ALA A 28 -26.41 15.94 49.00
C ALA A 28 -25.70 14.71 49.57
N HIS A 29 -26.26 14.08 50.62
CA HIS A 29 -25.71 12.85 51.20
C HIS A 29 -25.92 11.63 50.29
N VAL A 30 -26.97 11.61 49.47
CA VAL A 30 -27.29 10.48 48.58
C VAL A 30 -26.47 10.54 47.29
N LEU A 31 -26.09 11.74 46.86
CA LEU A 31 -25.34 11.99 45.64
C LEU A 31 -23.87 12.32 45.91
N ASP A 32 -23.37 12.12 47.13
CA ASP A 32 -22.00 12.46 47.49
C ASP A 32 -20.99 11.58 46.72
N PRO A 33 -20.21 12.12 45.78
CA PRO A 33 -19.23 11.34 45.03
C PRO A 33 -18.04 10.89 45.90
N GLN A 34 -17.88 11.44 47.12
CA GLN A 34 -16.88 11.00 48.09
C GLN A 34 -17.33 9.77 48.91
N ASP A 35 -18.64 9.48 48.95
CA ASP A 35 -19.13 8.23 49.52
C ASP A 35 -18.75 7.06 48.61
N PRO A 36 -18.08 6.00 49.11
CA PRO A 36 -17.60 4.90 48.27
C PRO A 36 -18.70 4.19 47.48
N HIS A 37 -19.89 4.00 48.07
CA HIS A 37 -20.99 3.28 47.40
C HIS A 37 -21.56 4.09 46.24
N THR A 38 -21.77 5.38 46.47
CA THR A 38 -22.24 6.33 45.46
C THR A 38 -21.18 6.52 44.37
N GLY A 39 -19.91 6.67 44.76
CA GLY A 39 -18.78 6.75 43.84
C GLY A 39 -18.68 5.55 42.90
N TYR A 40 -18.73 4.31 43.42
CA TYR A 40 -18.71 3.11 42.58
C TYR A 40 -19.93 2.98 41.66
N LEU A 41 -21.11 3.42 42.11
CA LEU A 41 -22.31 3.44 41.28
C LEU A 41 -22.16 4.43 40.13
N LEU A 42 -21.68 5.65 40.40
CA LEU A 42 -21.42 6.66 39.38
C LEU A 42 -20.33 6.19 38.40
N GLU A 43 -19.28 5.52 38.88
CA GLU A 43 -18.26 4.92 38.03
C GLU A 43 -18.84 3.80 37.15
N GLY A 44 -19.63 2.89 37.71
CA GLY A 44 -20.29 1.83 36.94
C GLY A 44 -21.26 2.38 35.90
N PHE A 45 -22.02 3.42 36.24
CA PHE A 45 -22.92 4.10 35.31
C PHE A 45 -22.16 4.85 34.22
N ALA A 46 -21.10 5.59 34.57
CA ALA A 46 -20.20 6.24 33.61
C ALA A 46 -19.63 5.23 32.62
N PHE A 47 -19.24 4.04 33.09
CA PHE A 47 -18.71 2.97 32.24
C PHE A 47 -19.75 2.48 31.21
N LEU A 48 -21.00 2.24 31.63
CA LEU A 48 -22.07 1.82 30.71
C LEU A 48 -22.45 2.93 29.72
N SER A 49 -22.61 4.17 30.20
CA SER A 49 -22.97 5.33 29.39
C SER A 49 -21.88 5.70 28.38
N ALA A 50 -20.61 5.63 28.77
CA ALA A 50 -19.49 5.88 27.86
C ALA A 50 -19.49 4.90 26.68
N ARG A 51 -19.84 3.62 26.91
CA ARG A 51 -19.96 2.62 25.82
C ARG A 51 -21.11 2.95 24.87
N LEU A 52 -22.25 3.40 25.40
CA LEU A 52 -23.38 3.83 24.56
C LEU A 52 -23.03 5.06 23.73
N GLN A 53 -22.38 6.07 24.34
CA GLN A 53 -21.89 7.24 23.61
C GLN A 53 -20.82 6.88 22.58
N GLU A 54 -19.95 5.91 22.87
CA GLU A 54 -18.99 5.38 21.90
C GLU A 54 -19.70 4.82 20.68
N LYS A 55 -20.71 3.98 20.88
CA LYS A 55 -21.52 3.41 19.80
C LYS A 55 -22.39 4.42 19.06
N ILE A 56 -22.81 5.52 19.69
CA ILE A 56 -23.55 6.58 19.00
C ILE A 56 -22.61 7.43 18.15
N ASP A 57 -21.38 7.64 18.62
CA ASP A 57 -20.38 8.48 17.94
C ASP A 57 -19.54 7.72 16.90
N ASP A 58 -19.71 6.40 16.79
CA ASP A 58 -18.99 5.57 15.81
C ASP A 58 -19.37 5.87 14.36
N ALA A 59 -20.39 6.71 14.13
CA ALA A 59 -20.80 7.10 12.78
C ALA A 59 -21.22 5.90 11.91
N PHE A 60 -21.89 4.89 12.46
CA PHE A 60 -22.57 3.83 11.70
C PHE A 60 -21.64 3.01 10.78
N PRO A 61 -20.60 2.36 11.33
CA PRO A 61 -19.72 1.48 10.57
C PRO A 61 -20.44 0.34 9.87
N GLU A 62 -21.61 -0.08 10.37
CA GLU A 62 -22.43 -1.11 9.77
C GLU A 62 -22.93 -0.74 8.36
N ILE A 63 -22.88 0.55 8.00
CA ILE A 63 -23.23 1.05 6.67
C ILE A 63 -21.97 1.30 5.84
N THR A 64 -20.96 1.96 6.42
CA THR A 64 -19.80 2.44 5.67
C THR A 64 -18.79 1.35 5.35
N LEU A 65 -18.54 0.42 6.29
CA LEU A 65 -17.59 -0.67 6.09
C LEU A 65 -18.01 -1.60 4.93
N PRO A 66 -19.28 -2.07 4.83
CA PRO A 66 -19.72 -2.86 3.67
C PRO A 66 -19.57 -2.12 2.33
N LEU A 67 -19.81 -0.80 2.30
CA LEU A 67 -19.62 -0.01 1.08
C LEU A 67 -18.13 0.05 0.68
N LEU A 68 -17.23 0.28 1.63
CA LEU A 68 -15.79 0.26 1.38
C LEU A 68 -15.28 -1.13 0.98
N GLN A 69 -15.85 -2.21 1.55
CA GLN A 69 -15.57 -3.58 1.14
C GLN A 69 -15.97 -3.82 -0.31
N ARG A 70 -17.16 -3.36 -0.71
CA ARG A 70 -17.63 -3.44 -2.09
C ARG A 70 -16.76 -2.63 -3.06
N LEU A 71 -16.25 -1.49 -2.61
CA LEU A 71 -15.29 -0.67 -3.38
C LEU A 71 -13.88 -1.26 -3.42
N GLY A 72 -13.61 -2.31 -2.64
CA GLY A 72 -12.30 -2.97 -2.58
C GLY A 72 -11.21 -2.10 -1.96
N SER A 73 -11.55 -1.20 -1.05
CA SER A 73 -10.57 -0.27 -0.44
C SER A 73 -9.46 -1.03 0.29
N GLN A 74 -8.20 -0.72 -0.02
CA GLN A 74 -7.06 -1.37 0.65
C GLN A 74 -6.93 -0.95 2.12
N ALA A 75 -7.40 0.27 2.48
CA ALA A 75 -7.32 0.79 3.84
C ALA A 75 -7.95 -0.17 4.87
N ILE A 76 -9.12 -0.73 4.54
CA ILE A 76 -9.86 -1.65 5.42
C ILE A 76 -9.35 -3.10 5.39
N LYS A 77 -8.39 -3.42 4.51
CA LYS A 77 -7.71 -4.72 4.46
C LYS A 77 -6.39 -4.73 5.23
N GLY A 78 -5.83 -3.55 5.50
CA GLY A 78 -4.48 -3.40 6.06
C GLY A 78 -3.39 -3.53 4.99
N LEU A 79 -2.13 -3.43 5.40
CA LEU A 79 -0.95 -3.51 4.52
C LEU A 79 -0.02 -4.63 5.01
N PRO A 80 0.17 -5.71 4.26
CA PRO A 80 1.15 -6.75 4.56
C PRO A 80 2.59 -6.23 4.49
N SER A 81 3.50 -7.00 5.06
CA SER A 81 4.93 -6.71 4.98
C SER A 81 5.44 -6.83 3.54
N THR A 82 6.40 -5.99 3.17
CA THR A 82 7.08 -6.02 1.87
C THR A 82 8.59 -5.99 2.04
N THR A 83 9.30 -6.48 1.02
CA THR A 83 10.76 -6.43 0.97
C THR A 83 11.23 -6.50 -0.48
N ILE A 84 12.50 -6.17 -0.73
CA ILE A 84 13.10 -6.35 -2.04
C ILE A 84 13.89 -7.65 -2.03
N ILE A 85 13.56 -8.53 -2.97
CA ILE A 85 14.28 -9.77 -3.23
C ILE A 85 15.29 -9.51 -4.32
N GLN A 86 16.51 -9.98 -4.11
CA GLN A 86 17.46 -10.20 -5.20
C GLN A 86 17.50 -11.68 -5.55
N VAL A 87 17.31 -11.95 -6.83
CA VAL A 87 17.42 -13.26 -7.45
C VAL A 87 18.80 -13.37 -8.08
N ASP A 88 19.37 -14.58 -8.06
CA ASP A 88 20.68 -14.90 -8.62
C ASP A 88 21.88 -14.22 -7.92
N GLN A 89 21.90 -14.21 -6.58
CA GLN A 89 23.00 -13.55 -5.84
C GLN A 89 24.40 -14.14 -6.15
N ASP A 90 24.49 -15.47 -6.29
CA ASP A 90 25.74 -16.17 -6.62
C ASP A 90 25.55 -17.30 -7.66
N GLY A 91 24.37 -17.38 -8.27
CA GLY A 91 24.06 -18.43 -9.23
C GLY A 91 24.63 -18.13 -10.61
N VAL A 92 24.49 -19.11 -11.49
CA VAL A 92 24.83 -18.97 -12.90
C VAL A 92 23.54 -19.09 -13.70
N ILE A 93 23.09 -17.95 -14.24
CA ILE A 93 22.03 -17.88 -15.23
C ILE A 93 22.70 -17.67 -16.59
N ASP A 94 22.76 -18.74 -17.39
CA ASP A 94 23.38 -18.72 -18.72
C ASP A 94 22.42 -18.25 -19.83
N TYR A 95 21.13 -18.14 -19.53
CA TYR A 95 20.07 -17.79 -20.48
C TYR A 95 18.97 -16.98 -19.80
N PRO A 96 18.25 -16.10 -20.54
CA PRO A 96 17.13 -15.35 -19.98
C PRO A 96 16.07 -16.28 -19.38
N TYR A 97 15.69 -16.04 -18.13
CA TYR A 97 14.68 -16.84 -17.42
C TYR A 97 13.56 -15.94 -16.89
N TYR A 98 12.33 -16.22 -17.30
CA TYR A 98 11.17 -15.49 -16.80
C TYR A 98 10.69 -16.08 -15.47
N LEU A 99 10.77 -15.25 -14.43
CA LEU A 99 10.28 -15.56 -13.10
C LEU A 99 8.90 -14.91 -12.94
N SER A 100 7.84 -15.74 -12.93
CA SER A 100 6.46 -15.27 -12.73
C SER A 100 6.21 -14.74 -11.31
N GLU A 101 5.24 -13.85 -11.15
CA GLU A 101 4.74 -13.34 -9.87
C GLU A 101 4.28 -14.44 -8.89
N ASN A 102 3.84 -15.60 -9.41
CA ASN A 102 3.37 -16.74 -8.62
C ASN A 102 4.46 -17.51 -7.87
N ASN A 103 5.74 -17.16 -8.08
CA ASN A 103 6.83 -17.79 -7.37
C ASN A 103 6.87 -17.32 -5.91
N LEU A 104 7.17 -18.26 -5.03
CA LEU A 104 7.23 -18.00 -3.60
C LEU A 104 8.67 -18.04 -3.11
N ILE A 105 8.98 -17.12 -2.22
CA ILE A 105 10.24 -17.07 -1.52
C ILE A 105 9.95 -17.30 -0.06
N LEU A 106 10.65 -18.29 0.49
CA LEU A 106 10.38 -18.88 1.77
C LEU A 106 11.48 -18.49 2.75
N GLY A 107 11.08 -18.31 4.00
CA GLY A 107 11.95 -18.04 5.13
C GLY A 107 11.64 -18.95 6.32
N PRO A 108 12.31 -18.74 7.45
CA PRO A 108 12.07 -19.49 8.68
C PRO A 108 10.65 -19.30 9.19
N LYS A 109 10.18 -20.25 10.01
CA LYS A 109 8.86 -20.21 10.69
C LYS A 109 7.65 -20.06 9.74
N GLY A 110 7.78 -20.53 8.50
CA GLY A 110 6.68 -20.50 7.53
C GLY A 110 6.42 -19.11 6.92
N ALA A 111 7.41 -18.20 6.98
CA ALA A 111 7.39 -16.97 6.22
C ALA A 111 7.37 -17.28 4.72
N SER A 112 6.42 -16.70 3.99
CA SER A 112 6.27 -16.93 2.56
C SER A 112 5.89 -15.63 1.86
N PHE A 113 6.69 -15.20 0.91
CA PHE A 113 6.48 -13.97 0.17
C PHE A 113 6.27 -14.28 -1.31
N SER A 114 5.28 -13.65 -1.93
CA SER A 114 5.06 -13.69 -3.38
C SER A 114 5.72 -12.48 -4.04
N LEU A 115 6.19 -12.67 -5.27
CA LEU A 115 6.69 -11.56 -6.08
C LEU A 115 5.52 -10.69 -6.54
N CYS A 116 5.68 -9.37 -6.50
CA CYS A 116 4.58 -8.46 -6.85
C CYS A 116 4.28 -8.48 -8.36
N TYR A 117 5.30 -8.67 -9.20
CA TYR A 117 5.17 -8.78 -10.65
C TYR A 117 6.28 -9.68 -11.22
N GLY A 118 6.02 -10.30 -12.37
CA GLY A 118 7.00 -11.12 -13.05
C GLY A 118 8.20 -10.33 -13.58
N VAL A 119 9.38 -10.94 -13.55
CA VAL A 119 10.64 -10.34 -14.01
C VAL A 119 11.44 -11.34 -14.86
N THR A 120 12.02 -10.86 -15.95
CA THR A 120 12.97 -11.66 -16.74
C THR A 120 14.38 -11.45 -16.20
N LEU A 121 14.94 -12.51 -15.63
CA LEU A 121 16.33 -12.56 -15.20
C LEU A 121 17.21 -12.62 -16.44
N GLN A 122 18.05 -11.62 -16.61
CA GLN A 122 18.99 -11.56 -17.73
C GLN A 122 20.36 -12.05 -17.27
N PRO A 123 21.15 -12.68 -18.16
CA PRO A 123 22.47 -13.23 -17.84
C PRO A 123 23.53 -12.11 -17.76
N TYR A 124 23.30 -11.10 -16.92
CA TYR A 124 24.19 -9.98 -16.69
C TYR A 124 24.52 -9.82 -15.21
N SER A 125 25.72 -9.32 -14.94
CA SER A 125 26.15 -8.99 -13.59
C SER A 125 26.92 -7.68 -13.57
N ILE A 126 26.68 -6.84 -12.56
CA ILE A 126 27.43 -5.61 -12.40
C ILE A 126 28.70 -5.90 -11.59
N VAL A 127 29.85 -5.71 -12.24
CA VAL A 127 31.18 -5.93 -11.66
C VAL A 127 31.68 -4.69 -10.93
N GLU A 128 31.43 -3.51 -11.49
CA GLU A 128 31.95 -2.25 -10.96
C GLU A 128 30.93 -1.12 -11.13
N ARG A 129 30.87 -0.23 -10.13
CA ARG A 129 30.03 0.96 -10.09
C ARG A 129 30.91 2.14 -9.75
N LYS A 130 30.97 3.13 -10.62
CA LYS A 130 31.77 4.33 -10.41
C LYS A 130 30.92 5.56 -10.65
N ILE A 131 31.11 6.58 -9.82
CA ILE A 131 30.62 7.91 -10.08
C ILE A 131 31.81 8.86 -10.21
N THR A 132 31.74 9.71 -11.23
CA THR A 132 32.67 10.82 -11.42
C THR A 132 31.89 12.11 -11.35
N HIS A 133 32.38 13.04 -10.53
CA HIS A 133 31.81 14.38 -10.42
C HIS A 133 32.66 15.36 -11.22
N GLN A 134 31.98 16.18 -12.01
CA GLN A 134 32.50 17.38 -12.62
C GLN A 134 31.69 18.56 -12.05
N PRO A 135 32.20 19.81 -12.13
CA PRO A 135 31.58 20.95 -11.43
C PRO A 135 30.07 21.10 -11.60
N ASN A 136 29.53 20.78 -12.80
CA ASN A 136 28.09 20.85 -13.08
C ASN A 136 27.53 19.55 -13.66
N ARG A 137 28.25 18.43 -13.56
CA ARG A 137 27.84 17.16 -14.18
C ARG A 137 28.23 15.99 -13.31
N SER A 138 27.51 14.88 -13.46
CA SER A 138 27.96 13.60 -12.91
C SER A 138 27.87 12.54 -13.99
N CYS A 139 28.75 11.57 -13.92
CA CYS A 139 28.68 10.39 -14.77
C CYS A 139 28.73 9.14 -13.90
N ILE A 140 27.72 8.30 -14.02
CA ILE A 140 27.66 6.98 -13.40
C ILE A 140 28.09 5.95 -14.45
N SER A 141 29.18 5.25 -14.16
CA SER A 141 29.72 4.18 -14.99
C SER A 141 29.40 2.83 -14.34
N LEU A 142 28.64 2.00 -15.05
CA LEU A 142 28.32 0.63 -14.66
C LEU A 142 29.07 -0.34 -15.55
N ARG A 143 30.03 -1.08 -14.98
CA ARG A 143 30.70 -2.16 -15.70
C ARG A 143 29.88 -3.44 -15.55
N VAL A 144 29.32 -3.90 -16.65
CA VAL A 144 28.45 -5.06 -16.71
C VAL A 144 29.19 -6.20 -17.42
N LYS A 145 29.14 -7.39 -16.84
CA LYS A 145 29.65 -8.63 -17.39
C LYS A 145 28.49 -9.49 -17.87
N TYR A 146 28.54 -9.91 -19.13
CA TYR A 146 27.66 -10.92 -19.70
C TYR A 146 28.11 -12.31 -19.24
N ARG A 147 27.15 -13.12 -18.78
CA ARG A 147 27.37 -14.49 -18.29
C ARG A 147 26.74 -15.54 -19.21
N GLY A 148 26.06 -15.11 -20.27
CA GLY A 148 25.28 -16.01 -21.11
C GLY A 148 26.11 -16.75 -22.16
N ILE A 149 25.41 -17.54 -22.98
CA ILE A 149 26.03 -18.30 -24.06
C ILE A 149 26.49 -17.35 -25.17
N ILE A 150 27.80 -17.31 -25.43
CA ILE A 150 28.48 -16.42 -26.41
C ILE A 150 27.91 -16.48 -27.85
N LYS A 151 27.11 -17.50 -28.18
CA LYS A 151 26.41 -17.61 -29.48
C LYS A 151 25.29 -16.58 -29.66
N GLU A 152 24.77 -16.02 -28.56
CA GLU A 152 23.71 -15.02 -28.57
C GLU A 152 24.32 -13.62 -28.45
N TYR A 153 24.26 -12.83 -29.53
CA TYR A 153 24.80 -11.48 -29.55
C TYR A 153 23.81 -10.41 -29.12
N ASP A 154 22.52 -10.76 -28.98
CA ASP A 154 21.47 -9.80 -28.70
C ASP A 154 21.59 -9.22 -27.29
N THR A 155 21.39 -7.91 -27.18
CA THR A 155 21.35 -7.22 -25.89
C THR A 155 19.95 -7.29 -25.29
N ALA A 156 19.85 -7.07 -23.97
CA ALA A 156 18.55 -7.01 -23.29
C ALA A 156 18.45 -5.84 -22.29
N SER A 157 17.22 -5.51 -21.91
CA SER A 157 16.96 -4.49 -20.90
C SER A 157 17.45 -4.91 -19.52
N LEU A 158 18.05 -3.97 -18.79
CA LEU A 158 18.55 -4.16 -17.43
C LEU A 158 17.56 -3.54 -16.43
N ASN A 159 16.91 -4.36 -15.62
CA ASN A 159 16.08 -3.91 -14.51
C ASN A 159 16.95 -3.68 -13.28
N LEU A 160 17.02 -2.44 -12.80
CA LEU A 160 17.88 -2.01 -11.71
C LEU A 160 17.05 -1.55 -10.52
N PHE A 161 17.31 -2.18 -9.37
CA PHE A 161 16.95 -1.62 -8.07
C PHE A 161 18.02 -0.62 -7.63
N LEU A 162 17.61 0.61 -7.30
CA LEU A 162 18.54 1.73 -7.13
C LEU A 162 19.43 1.62 -5.88
N SER A 163 18.87 1.38 -4.70
CA SER A 163 19.67 1.23 -3.47
C SER A 163 18.86 0.66 -2.31
N LYS A 164 19.54 -0.05 -1.41
CA LYS A 164 18.98 -0.53 -0.12
C LYS A 164 18.73 0.61 0.87
N GLN A 165 19.42 1.74 0.72
CA GLN A 165 19.23 2.92 1.56
C GLN A 165 18.24 3.88 0.90
N LYS A 166 17.13 4.17 1.58
CA LYS A 166 16.02 4.95 1.00
C LYS A 166 16.44 6.33 0.50
N ALA A 167 17.20 7.08 1.29
CA ALA A 167 17.65 8.42 0.90
C ALA A 167 18.52 8.44 -0.38
N ILE A 168 19.34 7.40 -0.59
CA ILE A 168 20.17 7.27 -1.79
C ILE A 168 19.29 6.87 -2.98
N ALA A 169 18.38 5.91 -2.79
CA ALA A 169 17.44 5.49 -3.82
C ALA A 169 16.55 6.66 -4.29
N ASP A 170 16.06 7.47 -3.36
CA ASP A 170 15.29 8.70 -3.62
C ASP A 170 16.12 9.70 -4.46
N THR A 171 17.37 9.96 -4.07
CA THR A 171 18.28 10.89 -4.75
C THR A 171 18.63 10.41 -6.16
N LEU A 172 18.91 9.11 -6.32
CA LEU A 172 19.16 8.49 -7.62
C LEU A 172 17.92 8.61 -8.50
N MET A 173 16.73 8.30 -7.98
CA MET A 173 15.49 8.38 -8.75
C MET A 173 15.24 9.78 -9.29
N LEU A 174 15.39 10.81 -8.45
CA LEU A 174 15.35 12.20 -8.90
C LEU A 174 16.38 12.48 -10.01
N GLY A 175 17.62 12.01 -9.82
CA GLY A 175 18.70 12.14 -10.80
C GLY A 175 18.34 11.57 -12.17
N PHE A 176 17.83 10.34 -12.20
CA PHE A 176 17.42 9.66 -13.43
C PHE A 176 16.21 10.32 -14.09
N SER A 177 15.22 10.75 -13.32
CA SER A 177 13.99 11.33 -13.88
C SER A 177 14.14 12.78 -14.34
N GLN A 178 14.93 13.61 -13.65
CA GLN A 178 15.00 15.05 -13.93
C GLN A 178 16.32 15.52 -14.54
N TYR A 179 17.43 14.84 -14.24
CA TYR A 179 18.78 15.33 -14.56
C TYR A 179 19.53 14.47 -15.57
N PHE A 180 18.90 13.42 -16.10
CA PHE A 180 19.47 12.60 -17.17
C PHE A 180 19.69 13.43 -18.44
N ASP A 181 20.88 13.30 -19.05
CA ASP A 181 21.26 14.01 -20.29
C ASP A 181 21.37 13.03 -21.46
N TYR A 182 22.29 12.06 -21.39
CA TYR A 182 22.44 11.00 -22.38
C TYR A 182 23.15 9.77 -21.80
N ILE A 183 23.13 8.68 -22.57
CA ILE A 183 23.74 7.40 -22.22
C ILE A 183 24.67 6.91 -23.33
N GLU A 184 25.82 6.37 -22.95
CA GLU A 184 26.81 5.78 -23.86
C GLU A 184 27.18 4.38 -23.37
N LEU A 185 27.38 3.46 -24.31
CA LEU A 185 27.83 2.11 -24.06
C LEU A 185 29.18 1.90 -24.72
N ASN A 186 30.18 1.50 -23.95
CA ASN A 186 31.51 1.17 -24.44
C ASN A 186 31.76 -0.33 -24.35
N HIS A 187 32.18 -0.93 -25.45
CA HIS A 187 32.48 -2.36 -25.54
C HIS A 187 33.55 -2.59 -26.62
N ASP A 188 34.60 -3.36 -26.29
CA ASP A 188 35.72 -3.67 -27.21
C ASP A 188 36.31 -2.41 -27.90
N GLY A 189 36.54 -1.36 -27.10
CA GLY A 189 37.06 -0.07 -27.60
C GLY A 189 36.11 0.73 -28.51
N LYS A 190 34.93 0.22 -28.83
CA LYS A 190 33.87 0.93 -29.57
C LYS A 190 32.92 1.60 -28.60
N SER A 191 32.45 2.79 -28.98
CA SER A 191 31.46 3.55 -28.22
C SER A 191 30.16 3.68 -29.02
N TYR A 192 29.05 3.35 -28.38
CA TYR A 192 27.71 3.41 -28.92
C TYR A 192 26.92 4.45 -28.12
N ARG A 193 26.44 5.50 -28.78
CA ARG A 193 25.68 6.55 -28.13
C ARG A 193 24.18 6.30 -28.29
N GLY A 194 23.47 6.21 -27.18
CA GLY A 194 22.02 6.13 -27.17
C GLY A 194 21.40 7.48 -27.55
N ASN A 195 20.31 7.46 -28.30
CA ASN A 195 19.53 8.65 -28.56
C ASN A 195 18.79 9.08 -27.28
N SER A 196 19.11 10.25 -26.74
CA SER A 196 18.55 10.70 -25.45
C SER A 196 17.03 10.83 -25.46
N LEU A 197 16.41 11.06 -26.63
CA LEU A 197 14.95 11.15 -26.76
C LEU A 197 14.23 9.80 -26.57
N ASP A 198 14.96 8.69 -26.72
CA ASP A 198 14.40 7.34 -26.57
C ASP A 198 14.46 6.85 -25.11
N PHE A 199 15.10 7.62 -24.21
CA PHE A 199 15.25 7.29 -22.79
C PHE A 199 14.50 8.29 -21.91
N TYR A 200 13.59 7.76 -21.11
CA TYR A 200 12.96 8.45 -19.99
C TYR A 200 12.88 7.47 -18.82
N PHE A 201 13.19 7.93 -17.63
CA PHE A 201 13.19 7.11 -16.42
C PHE A 201 12.08 7.55 -15.49
N GLU A 202 11.11 6.68 -15.29
CA GLU A 202 10.02 6.86 -14.34
C GLU A 202 10.12 5.80 -13.23
N PRO A 203 9.76 6.14 -11.98
CA PRO A 203 9.55 5.13 -10.96
C PRO A 203 8.53 4.09 -11.42
N LYS A 204 8.79 2.81 -11.12
CA LYS A 204 7.88 1.72 -11.45
C LYS A 204 6.61 1.76 -10.58
N ILE A 205 5.68 2.63 -10.94
CA ILE A 205 4.38 2.84 -10.30
C ILE A 205 3.28 2.60 -11.34
N GLY A 206 2.12 2.10 -10.88
CA GLY A 206 0.92 2.01 -11.71
C GLY A 206 0.48 0.57 -12.00
N LYS A 207 -0.43 0.42 -12.97
CA LYS A 207 -1.09 -0.86 -13.27
C LYS A 207 -0.15 -1.99 -13.67
N LYS A 208 1.01 -1.68 -14.27
CA LYS A 208 2.01 -2.68 -14.67
C LYS A 208 2.88 -3.16 -13.51
N PHE A 209 2.98 -2.37 -12.44
CA PHE A 209 3.88 -2.58 -11.31
C PHE A 209 3.09 -2.55 -10.01
N GLN A 210 1.95 -3.26 -9.99
CA GLN A 210 1.11 -3.35 -8.80
C GLN A 210 1.82 -4.12 -7.70
N ILE A 211 1.74 -3.61 -6.46
CA ILE A 211 2.28 -4.29 -5.28
C ILE A 211 1.26 -5.26 -4.70
N PHE A 212 -0.01 -4.86 -4.66
CA PHE A 212 -1.13 -5.73 -4.29
C PHE A 212 -1.88 -6.18 -5.52
N GLN A 213 -2.17 -7.48 -5.61
CA GLN A 213 -2.97 -8.05 -6.70
C GLN A 213 -4.42 -7.58 -6.58
N GLN A 214 -4.90 -6.86 -7.58
CA GLN A 214 -6.29 -6.40 -7.68
C GLN A 214 -7.10 -7.25 -8.66
N THR A 215 -8.42 -7.30 -8.47
CA THR A 215 -9.35 -7.74 -9.52
C THR A 215 -9.55 -6.60 -10.52
N ASP A 216 -9.77 -6.93 -11.81
CA ASP A 216 -9.70 -6.02 -12.98
C ASP A 216 -10.57 -4.72 -12.92
N ASN A 217 -11.41 -4.52 -11.90
CA ASN A 217 -12.34 -3.40 -11.77
C ASN A 217 -12.06 -2.44 -10.59
N GLN A 218 -10.95 -2.58 -9.86
CA GLN A 218 -10.66 -1.74 -8.68
C GLN A 218 -9.85 -0.47 -9.02
N LEU A 219 -10.12 0.62 -8.29
CA LEU A 219 -9.38 1.87 -8.40
C LEU A 219 -8.04 1.73 -7.67
N SER A 220 -6.94 1.74 -8.42
CA SER A 220 -5.59 1.51 -7.88
C SER A 220 -4.93 2.75 -7.28
N ALA A 221 -5.42 3.97 -7.56
CA ALA A 221 -4.77 5.20 -7.10
C ALA A 221 -4.70 5.35 -5.56
N PRO A 222 -5.78 5.14 -4.78
CA PRO A 222 -5.68 5.17 -3.31
C PRO A 222 -4.69 4.15 -2.76
N GLN A 223 -4.62 2.97 -3.37
CA GLN A 223 -3.62 1.95 -3.00
C GLN A 223 -2.20 2.42 -3.30
N GLN A 224 -1.93 2.99 -4.48
CA GLN A 224 -0.62 3.52 -4.86
C GLN A 224 -0.13 4.62 -3.91
N LEU A 225 -1.06 5.44 -3.40
CA LEU A 225 -0.74 6.44 -2.37
C LEU A 225 -0.30 5.77 -1.06
N LEU A 226 -1.05 4.76 -0.60
CA LEU A 226 -0.71 4.00 0.60
C LEU A 226 0.61 3.25 0.46
N GLU A 227 0.88 2.65 -0.72
CA GLU A 227 2.16 2.05 -1.07
C GLU A 227 3.29 3.07 -0.90
N GLY A 228 3.14 4.28 -1.46
CA GLY A 228 4.15 5.34 -1.33
C GLY A 228 4.38 5.86 0.09
N PHE A 229 3.33 5.92 0.89
CA PHE A 229 3.38 6.43 2.26
C PHE A 229 4.00 5.44 3.24
N TYR A 230 3.66 4.15 3.10
CA TYR A 230 3.93 3.15 4.13
C TYR A 230 4.94 2.07 3.71
N LEU A 231 5.08 1.79 2.40
CA LEU A 231 5.94 0.72 1.91
C LEU A 231 7.25 1.29 1.34
N PRO A 232 8.41 0.97 1.96
CA PRO A 232 9.69 1.45 1.46
C PRO A 232 10.14 0.66 0.22
N HIS A 233 10.96 1.27 -0.63
CA HIS A 233 11.68 0.62 -1.74
C HIS A 233 10.86 0.07 -2.92
N VAL A 234 9.55 -0.14 -2.75
CA VAL A 234 8.69 -0.80 -3.75
C VAL A 234 8.69 -0.12 -5.13
N HIS A 235 8.95 1.19 -5.19
CA HIS A 235 8.94 1.98 -6.44
C HIS A 235 10.33 2.46 -6.89
N HIS A 236 11.42 2.04 -6.23
CA HIS A 236 12.80 2.49 -6.52
C HIS A 236 13.51 1.65 -7.58
N PHE A 237 12.84 1.46 -8.70
CA PHE A 237 13.31 0.64 -9.82
C PHE A 237 13.30 1.43 -11.12
N ILE A 238 14.30 1.18 -11.97
CA ILE A 238 14.40 1.73 -13.32
C ILE A 238 14.77 0.62 -14.30
N ASP A 239 14.42 0.79 -15.58
CA ASP A 239 14.86 -0.09 -16.65
C ASP A 239 15.79 0.66 -17.61
N ILE A 240 16.99 0.13 -17.83
CA ILE A 240 17.89 0.60 -18.90
C ILE A 240 17.72 -0.32 -20.10
N ASN A 241 17.03 0.17 -21.13
CA ASN A 241 16.80 -0.60 -22.36
C ASN A 241 18.05 -0.54 -23.28
N VAL A 242 19.03 -1.41 -23.02
CA VAL A 242 20.29 -1.51 -23.79
C VAL A 242 20.05 -1.71 -25.30
N PRO A 243 19.05 -2.48 -25.75
CA PRO A 243 18.68 -2.58 -27.18
C PRO A 243 18.43 -1.26 -27.91
N LEU A 244 18.02 -0.20 -27.21
CA LEU A 244 17.86 1.14 -27.79
C LEU A 244 19.19 1.84 -28.06
N ILE A 245 20.27 1.42 -27.39
CA ILE A 245 21.64 1.90 -27.63
C ILE A 245 22.29 1.09 -28.75
N THR A 246 22.29 -0.23 -28.59
CA THR A 246 22.83 -1.18 -29.56
C THR A 246 22.11 -2.52 -29.43
N LYS A 247 21.67 -3.07 -30.57
CA LYS A 247 20.92 -4.33 -30.59
C LYS A 247 21.80 -5.54 -30.33
N GLN A 248 23.07 -5.48 -30.74
CA GLN A 248 23.99 -6.62 -30.70
C GLN A 248 25.39 -6.18 -30.25
N LEU A 249 26.04 -7.02 -29.44
CA LEU A 249 27.42 -6.86 -28.97
C LEU A 249 28.18 -8.18 -29.15
N ASN A 250 29.47 -8.12 -29.47
CA ASN A 250 30.28 -9.32 -29.70
C ASN A 250 30.94 -9.82 -28.41
N TRP A 251 30.35 -10.81 -27.78
CA TRP A 251 30.84 -11.38 -26.50
C TRP A 251 32.07 -12.30 -26.63
N GLN A 252 32.60 -12.52 -27.83
CA GLN A 252 33.76 -13.41 -28.03
C GLN A 252 35.08 -12.78 -27.56
N ASP A 253 35.25 -11.48 -27.79
CA ASP A 253 36.51 -10.76 -27.56
C ASP A 253 36.56 -10.13 -26.16
N ASP A 254 35.43 -9.62 -25.67
CA ASP A 254 35.26 -9.08 -24.32
C ASP A 254 33.89 -9.52 -23.77
N ASP A 255 33.84 -10.12 -22.59
CA ASP A 255 32.58 -10.49 -21.93
C ASP A 255 32.03 -9.33 -21.09
N THR A 256 32.69 -8.17 -21.10
CA THR A 256 32.30 -6.97 -20.37
C THR A 256 31.96 -5.79 -21.28
N PHE A 257 31.10 -4.92 -20.78
CA PHE A 257 30.83 -3.61 -21.36
C PHE A 257 30.61 -2.59 -20.25
N VAL A 258 30.79 -1.31 -20.57
CA VAL A 258 30.61 -0.20 -19.62
C VAL A 258 29.49 0.69 -20.12
N ILE A 259 28.45 0.87 -19.30
CA ILE A 259 27.40 1.87 -19.53
C ILE A 259 27.80 3.14 -18.77
N ASN A 260 27.94 4.25 -19.48
CA ASN A 260 28.15 5.58 -18.92
C ASN A 260 26.85 6.39 -19.03
N ILE A 261 26.35 6.84 -17.89
CA ILE A 261 25.10 7.59 -17.77
C ILE A 261 25.46 9.00 -17.31
N TYR A 262 25.20 9.98 -18.17
CA TYR A 262 25.58 11.37 -17.93
C TYR A 262 24.40 12.18 -17.41
N PHE A 263 24.68 13.02 -16.41
CA PHE A 263 23.72 13.91 -15.77
C PHE A 263 24.12 15.37 -15.91
N ASN A 264 23.15 16.24 -16.13
CA ASN A 264 23.32 17.69 -16.28
C ASN A 264 23.41 18.47 -14.96
N LYS A 265 23.35 17.75 -13.82
CA LYS A 265 23.54 18.27 -12.46
C LYS A 265 24.56 17.38 -11.75
N GLN A 266 25.30 17.94 -10.80
CA GLN A 266 26.11 17.13 -9.90
C GLN A 266 25.20 16.40 -8.90
N LEU A 267 25.23 15.06 -8.90
CA LEU A 267 24.44 14.25 -7.98
C LEU A 267 25.08 14.25 -6.59
N SER A 268 24.26 14.35 -5.54
CA SER A 268 24.71 14.38 -4.14
C SER A 268 24.92 12.97 -3.57
N ILE A 269 25.70 12.14 -4.26
CA ILE A 269 26.06 10.78 -3.81
C ILE A 269 27.57 10.59 -3.88
N THR A 270 28.15 9.87 -2.93
CA THR A 270 29.59 9.56 -2.90
C THR A 270 29.92 8.29 -3.69
N GLN A 271 31.20 8.04 -3.96
CA GLN A 271 31.66 6.80 -4.59
C GLN A 271 31.27 5.56 -3.78
N ALA A 272 31.44 5.57 -2.45
CA ALA A 272 31.05 4.45 -1.58
C ALA A 272 29.54 4.17 -1.63
N GLN A 273 28.72 5.23 -1.67
CA GLN A 273 27.27 5.10 -1.84
C GLN A 273 26.89 4.56 -3.21
N CYS A 274 27.60 4.95 -4.27
CA CYS A 274 27.41 4.44 -5.62
C CYS A 274 27.78 2.95 -5.73
N GLU A 275 28.82 2.49 -5.02
CA GLU A 275 29.24 1.09 -4.97
C GLU A 275 28.18 0.19 -4.33
N GLU A 276 27.44 0.69 -3.34
CA GLU A 276 26.32 0.00 -2.69
C GLU A 276 24.95 0.22 -3.39
N SER A 277 24.94 0.72 -4.62
CA SER A 277 23.73 1.02 -5.40
C SER A 277 23.64 0.15 -6.67
N PHE A 278 22.53 0.18 -7.40
CA PHE A 278 22.33 -0.56 -8.66
C PHE A 278 22.46 -2.08 -8.53
N TYR A 279 21.37 -2.72 -8.12
CA TYR A 279 21.26 -4.18 -8.05
C TYR A 279 20.43 -4.70 -9.23
N LEU A 280 20.96 -5.70 -9.94
CA LEU A 280 20.23 -6.44 -10.98
C LEU A 280 19.39 -7.54 -10.35
N ASN A 281 18.44 -8.06 -11.14
CA ASN A 281 17.63 -9.23 -10.80
C ASN A 281 16.85 -9.04 -9.49
N CYS A 282 16.45 -7.79 -9.21
CA CYS A 282 15.67 -7.43 -8.05
C CYS A 282 14.20 -7.25 -8.38
N VAL A 283 13.34 -7.61 -7.43
CA VAL A 283 11.89 -7.51 -7.55
C VAL A 283 11.29 -7.30 -6.16
N PRO A 284 10.29 -6.40 -5.99
CA PRO A 284 9.57 -6.30 -4.74
C PRO A 284 8.75 -7.56 -4.49
N ALA A 285 8.72 -7.99 -3.24
CA ALA A 285 7.94 -9.12 -2.77
C ALA A 285 7.07 -8.69 -1.59
N ILE A 286 5.89 -9.28 -1.50
CA ILE A 286 4.89 -9.01 -0.46
C ILE A 286 4.57 -10.30 0.29
N ASP A 287 4.28 -10.18 1.59
CA ASP A 287 3.85 -11.31 2.41
C ASP A 287 2.66 -11.99 1.74
N LYS A 288 2.80 -13.30 1.52
CA LYS A 288 1.78 -14.09 0.85
C LYS A 288 0.63 -14.29 1.81
N GLU A 289 -0.51 -13.73 1.43
CA GLU A 289 -1.81 -14.01 2.02
C GLU A 289 -2.03 -15.52 2.21
N LYS A 290 -2.21 -15.94 3.47
CA LYS A 290 -2.41 -17.35 3.85
C LYS A 290 -3.90 -17.64 3.99
N GLN A 291 -4.35 -18.70 3.34
CA GLN A 291 -5.68 -19.24 3.53
C GLN A 291 -5.73 -20.09 4.80
N ASN A 292 -6.69 -19.79 5.65
CA ASN A 292 -6.92 -20.47 6.92
C ASN A 292 -8.38 -20.91 7.00
N GLU A 293 -8.61 -22.05 7.65
CA GLU A 293 -9.95 -22.58 7.92
C GLU A 293 -10.19 -22.60 9.44
N LEU A 294 -11.30 -21.99 9.88
CA LEU A 294 -11.80 -22.09 11.24
C LEU A 294 -13.12 -22.84 11.26
N LYS A 295 -13.27 -23.77 12.19
CA LYS A 295 -14.55 -24.47 12.45
C LYS A 295 -15.09 -24.03 13.79
N ILE A 296 -16.32 -23.50 13.80
CA ILE A 296 -16.94 -22.93 14.99
C ILE A 296 -18.33 -23.54 15.17
N ASP A 297 -18.64 -23.91 16.42
CA ASP A 297 -19.96 -24.40 16.81
C ASP A 297 -20.98 -23.27 16.83
N PHE A 298 -22.09 -23.47 16.12
CA PHE A 298 -23.25 -22.63 16.25
C PHE A 298 -23.90 -22.80 17.64
N LYS A 299 -24.47 -21.69 18.14
CA LYS A 299 -25.21 -21.66 19.40
C LYS A 299 -26.58 -21.03 19.16
N TYR A 300 -27.60 -21.58 19.83
CA TYR A 300 -28.94 -21.01 19.81
C TYR A 300 -28.94 -19.59 20.40
N ASN A 301 -29.71 -18.70 19.80
CA ASN A 301 -29.80 -17.27 20.14
C ASN A 301 -28.46 -16.51 20.05
N GLN A 302 -27.49 -17.03 19.29
CA GLN A 302 -26.22 -16.35 19.05
C GLN A 302 -26.03 -16.09 17.56
N SER A 303 -26.02 -14.81 17.19
CA SER A 303 -25.78 -14.34 15.82
C SER A 303 -24.33 -13.88 15.59
N SER A 304 -23.58 -13.58 16.66
CA SER A 304 -22.23 -13.02 16.59
C SER A 304 -21.20 -13.98 17.16
N TYR A 305 -20.14 -14.25 16.40
CA TYR A 305 -19.09 -15.21 16.75
C TYR A 305 -17.72 -14.54 16.68
N LEU A 306 -16.98 -14.57 17.79
CA LEU A 306 -15.58 -14.12 17.81
C LEU A 306 -14.72 -15.15 17.08
N LEU A 307 -13.97 -14.70 16.08
CA LEU A 307 -13.01 -15.52 15.36
C LEU A 307 -11.70 -15.60 16.18
N PRO A 308 -11.22 -16.80 16.54
CA PRO A 308 -10.01 -16.98 17.34
C PRO A 308 -8.73 -16.80 16.49
N ILE A 309 -8.55 -15.60 15.95
CA ILE A 309 -7.39 -15.24 15.12
C ILE A 309 -6.21 -14.90 16.05
N PRO A 310 -4.99 -15.42 15.79
CA PRO A 310 -3.83 -15.13 16.63
C PRO A 310 -3.47 -13.63 16.66
N ASP A 311 -2.93 -13.15 17.78
CA ASP A 311 -2.60 -11.72 18.00
C ASP A 311 -1.64 -11.13 16.94
N ASN A 312 -0.82 -11.95 16.28
CA ASN A 312 0.14 -11.53 15.26
C ASN A 312 -0.38 -11.68 13.82
N HIS A 313 -1.65 -12.04 13.64
CA HIS A 313 -2.29 -12.20 12.34
C HIS A 313 -3.35 -11.12 12.14
N TYR A 314 -3.44 -10.62 10.91
CA TYR A 314 -4.46 -9.68 10.50
C TYR A 314 -5.32 -10.28 9.40
N LEU A 315 -6.64 -10.24 9.58
CA LEU A 315 -7.59 -10.70 8.58
C LEU A 315 -7.68 -9.67 7.46
N ALA A 316 -7.34 -10.09 6.24
CA ALA A 316 -7.44 -9.25 5.04
C ALA A 316 -8.86 -9.30 4.45
N HIS A 317 -9.41 -10.50 4.25
CA HIS A 317 -10.79 -10.70 3.82
C HIS A 317 -11.29 -12.11 4.15
N LEU A 318 -12.63 -12.26 4.18
CA LEU A 318 -13.29 -13.56 4.25
C LEU A 318 -13.41 -14.13 2.84
N SER A 319 -12.98 -15.37 2.64
CA SER A 319 -13.03 -16.03 1.33
C SER A 319 -14.34 -16.77 1.14
N ASP A 320 -14.75 -17.57 2.13
CA ASP A 320 -15.94 -18.41 2.02
C ASP A 320 -16.44 -18.85 3.40
N ILE A 321 -17.75 -19.04 3.53
CA ILE A 321 -18.39 -19.58 4.74
C ILE A 321 -19.35 -20.67 4.32
N GLN A 322 -19.21 -21.84 4.94
CA GLN A 322 -20.02 -23.01 4.61
C GLN A 322 -20.44 -23.76 5.88
N LEU A 323 -21.43 -24.65 5.75
CA LEU A 323 -21.75 -25.58 6.82
C LEU A 323 -20.66 -26.65 6.91
N SER A 324 -20.18 -26.93 8.12
CA SER A 324 -19.25 -28.02 8.36
C SER A 324 -20.02 -29.22 8.90
N LEU A 325 -20.27 -30.21 8.05
CA LEU A 325 -20.99 -31.45 8.41
C LEU A 325 -19.98 -32.55 8.75
N GLU A 326 -20.15 -33.23 9.89
CA GLU A 326 -19.35 -34.41 10.21
C GLU A 326 -19.87 -35.66 9.48
N PRO A 327 -19.01 -36.62 9.08
CA PRO A 327 -19.43 -37.83 8.36
C PRO A 327 -20.44 -38.72 9.13
N HIS A 328 -20.59 -38.53 10.44
CA HIS A 328 -21.57 -39.24 11.28
C HIS A 328 -22.90 -38.50 11.45
N GLU A 329 -23.01 -37.24 11.03
CA GLU A 329 -24.25 -36.46 11.02
C GLU A 329 -25.10 -36.84 9.81
N LYS A 330 -25.96 -37.84 9.99
CA LYS A 330 -26.84 -38.41 8.97
C LYS A 330 -28.01 -37.50 8.56
N VAL A 331 -27.77 -36.22 8.24
CA VAL A 331 -28.76 -35.41 7.50
C VAL A 331 -28.18 -35.08 6.13
N ARG A 332 -28.42 -35.97 5.16
CA ARG A 332 -28.16 -35.66 3.75
C ARG A 332 -29.09 -34.54 3.31
N GLY A 333 -28.55 -33.42 2.82
CA GLY A 333 -29.30 -32.39 2.09
C GLY A 333 -29.61 -31.09 2.84
N LEU A 334 -29.03 -30.82 4.01
CA LEU A 334 -29.03 -29.46 4.58
C LEU A 334 -28.03 -28.60 3.81
N TYR A 335 -28.54 -27.82 2.87
CA TYR A 335 -27.80 -26.77 2.18
C TYR A 335 -28.28 -25.42 2.71
N CYS A 336 -27.33 -24.59 3.14
CA CYS A 336 -27.57 -23.20 3.46
C CYS A 336 -26.53 -22.39 2.71
N ASP A 337 -26.99 -21.49 1.85
CA ASP A 337 -26.10 -20.57 1.15
C ASP A 337 -25.77 -19.40 2.07
N PHE A 338 -24.49 -19.01 2.06
CA PHE A 338 -23.98 -17.87 2.81
C PHE A 338 -23.57 -16.76 1.85
N TYR A 339 -24.06 -15.55 2.08
CA TYR A 339 -23.71 -14.39 1.27
C TYR A 339 -23.19 -13.25 2.12
N PRO A 340 -22.22 -12.47 1.64
CA PRO A 340 -21.77 -11.29 2.35
C PRO A 340 -22.92 -10.27 2.44
N MET A 341 -22.94 -9.49 3.51
CA MET A 341 -23.94 -8.45 3.74
C MET A 341 -23.92 -7.38 2.63
N THR A 342 -22.83 -7.25 1.88
CA THR A 342 -22.73 -6.37 0.70
C THR A 342 -23.70 -6.74 -0.42
N ASP A 343 -24.09 -8.01 -0.51
CA ASP A 343 -25.02 -8.50 -1.53
C ASP A 343 -26.48 -8.25 -1.14
N PHE A 344 -26.72 -7.92 0.14
CA PHE A 344 -28.03 -7.70 0.74
C PHE A 344 -28.64 -6.34 0.35
N THR A 345 -29.08 -6.24 -0.90
CA THR A 345 -29.78 -5.07 -1.46
C THR A 345 -31.29 -5.28 -1.51
N ALA A 346 -32.09 -4.21 -1.59
CA ALA A 346 -33.55 -4.33 -1.69
C ALA A 346 -34.01 -5.17 -2.91
N ALA A 347 -33.30 -5.06 -4.04
CA ALA A 347 -33.58 -5.85 -5.24
C ALA A 347 -33.15 -7.32 -5.07
N SER A 348 -32.01 -7.55 -4.41
CA SER A 348 -31.50 -8.90 -4.17
C SER A 348 -32.52 -9.75 -3.41
N ARG A 349 -33.15 -9.24 -2.35
CA ARG A 349 -34.06 -9.99 -1.46
C ARG A 349 -35.23 -10.70 -2.16
N LEU A 350 -35.59 -10.25 -3.37
CA LEU A 350 -36.67 -10.82 -4.16
C LEU A 350 -36.22 -12.02 -5.00
N LEU A 351 -34.91 -12.26 -5.11
CA LEU A 351 -34.35 -13.38 -5.86
C LEU A 351 -34.59 -14.70 -5.10
N PRO A 352 -35.03 -15.78 -5.78
CA PRO A 352 -35.32 -17.07 -5.15
C PRO A 352 -34.14 -17.64 -4.33
N GLN A 353 -32.91 -17.43 -4.80
CA GLN A 353 -31.68 -17.90 -4.14
C GLN A 353 -31.48 -17.33 -2.73
N TYR A 354 -32.02 -16.15 -2.42
CA TYR A 354 -31.85 -15.51 -1.10
C TYR A 354 -33.00 -15.79 -0.13
N GLN A 355 -34.02 -16.55 -0.53
CA GLN A 355 -35.17 -16.84 0.33
C GLN A 355 -34.82 -17.71 1.53
N GLN A 356 -33.79 -18.55 1.45
CA GLN A 356 -33.35 -19.44 2.52
C GLN A 356 -31.87 -19.24 2.89
N ALA A 357 -31.25 -18.17 2.38
CA ALA A 357 -29.85 -17.88 2.62
C ALA A 357 -29.61 -17.13 3.92
N LEU A 358 -28.42 -17.29 4.48
CA LEU A 358 -27.92 -16.47 5.57
C LEU A 358 -26.94 -15.43 5.03
N PHE A 359 -27.04 -14.22 5.57
CA PHE A 359 -26.13 -13.14 5.27
C PHE A 359 -25.11 -13.02 6.39
N TYR A 360 -23.85 -12.75 6.05
CA TYR A 360 -22.79 -12.56 7.04
C TYR A 360 -22.11 -11.19 6.90
N ALA A 361 -21.74 -10.60 8.02
CA ALA A 361 -20.94 -9.38 8.08
C ALA A 361 -19.75 -9.56 9.02
N LEU A 362 -18.57 -9.08 8.60
CA LEU A 362 -17.40 -8.99 9.46
C LEU A 362 -17.42 -7.63 10.17
N THR A 363 -17.34 -7.65 11.49
CA THR A 363 -17.09 -6.46 12.31
C THR A 363 -15.72 -6.59 12.96
N ILE A 364 -14.94 -5.52 12.90
CA ILE A 364 -13.62 -5.43 13.51
C ILE A 364 -13.73 -4.47 14.69
N ASP A 365 -13.20 -4.84 15.84
CA ASP A 365 -13.17 -4.01 17.04
C ASP A 365 -11.78 -4.11 17.69
N ASN A 366 -11.44 -3.22 18.61
CA ASN A 366 -10.22 -3.30 19.40
C ASN A 366 -10.54 -3.55 20.87
N ASP A 367 -9.79 -4.47 21.48
CA ASP A 367 -9.84 -4.64 22.93
C ASP A 367 -9.18 -3.45 23.67
N ILE A 368 -9.28 -3.45 25.00
CA ILE A 368 -8.70 -2.40 25.86
C ILE A 368 -7.16 -2.35 25.74
N ARG A 369 -6.52 -3.44 25.27
CA ARG A 369 -5.08 -3.55 25.04
C ARG A 369 -4.67 -3.17 23.61
N GLY A 370 -5.62 -2.77 22.76
CA GLY A 370 -5.39 -2.42 21.36
C GLY A 370 -5.26 -3.62 20.42
N ARG A 371 -5.67 -4.83 20.85
CA ARG A 371 -5.70 -6.02 20.01
C ARG A 371 -6.93 -6.01 19.13
N THR A 372 -6.75 -6.32 17.86
CA THR A 372 -7.84 -6.40 16.90
C THR A 372 -8.64 -7.68 17.10
N LEU A 373 -9.94 -7.53 17.33
CA LEU A 373 -10.92 -8.60 17.48
C LEU A 373 -11.80 -8.64 16.24
N TYR A 374 -12.09 -9.85 15.77
CA TYR A 374 -12.87 -10.09 14.55
C TYR A 374 -14.15 -10.84 14.91
N TYR A 375 -15.30 -10.22 14.64
CA TYR A 375 -16.61 -10.81 14.87
C TYR A 375 -17.29 -11.11 13.54
N LEU A 376 -17.78 -12.34 13.41
CA LEU A 376 -18.63 -12.75 12.31
C LEU A 376 -20.10 -12.74 12.75
N ASN A 377 -20.90 -11.90 12.10
CA ASN A 377 -22.31 -11.69 12.42
C ASN A 377 -23.20 -12.30 11.34
N PHE A 378 -24.16 -13.13 11.73
CA PHE A 378 -25.12 -13.77 10.82
C PHE A 378 -26.51 -13.14 10.91
N TYR A 379 -27.14 -12.96 9.76
CA TYR A 379 -28.46 -12.38 9.58
C TYR A 379 -29.31 -13.27 8.66
N ASP A 380 -30.62 -13.25 8.86
CA ASP A 380 -31.57 -13.86 7.93
C ASP A 380 -31.83 -12.98 6.70
N ASN A 381 -32.67 -13.46 5.78
CA ASN A 381 -33.07 -12.73 4.57
C ASN A 381 -33.91 -11.46 4.83
N LYS A 382 -34.29 -11.19 6.08
CA LYS A 382 -34.93 -9.94 6.50
C LYS A 382 -33.93 -8.98 7.14
N GLY A 383 -32.68 -9.39 7.31
CA GLY A 383 -31.64 -8.62 7.98
C GLY A 383 -31.75 -8.67 9.50
N THR A 384 -32.52 -9.62 10.04
CA THR A 384 -32.63 -9.84 11.48
C THR A 384 -31.53 -10.78 11.95
N PRO A 385 -30.94 -10.56 13.15
CA PRO A 385 -29.89 -11.42 13.68
C PRO A 385 -30.34 -12.88 13.76
N MET A 386 -29.47 -13.80 13.36
CA MET A 386 -29.75 -15.23 13.39
C MET A 386 -30.04 -15.72 14.82
N VAL A 387 -31.19 -16.39 15.00
CA VAL A 387 -31.62 -16.96 16.28
C VAL A 387 -31.48 -18.48 16.28
N VAL A 388 -31.89 -19.12 15.19
CA VAL A 388 -31.85 -20.58 15.02
C VAL A 388 -30.81 -20.90 13.95
N PRO A 389 -29.73 -21.62 14.30
CA PRO A 389 -28.71 -21.98 13.34
C PRO A 389 -29.20 -23.08 12.39
N PRO A 390 -28.71 -23.12 11.14
CA PRO A 390 -29.08 -24.12 10.14
C PRO A 390 -28.44 -25.49 10.40
N SER A 391 -27.34 -25.53 11.16
CA SER A 391 -26.59 -26.75 11.50
C SER A 391 -25.86 -26.59 12.84
N LEU A 392 -25.06 -27.60 13.22
CA LEU A 392 -24.23 -27.57 14.43
C LEU A 392 -22.97 -26.71 14.28
N ARG A 393 -22.37 -26.66 13.09
CA ARG A 393 -21.09 -25.98 12.83
C ARG A 393 -21.07 -25.27 11.49
N PHE A 394 -20.31 -24.20 11.43
CA PHE A 394 -19.86 -23.60 10.19
C PHE A 394 -18.32 -23.65 10.08
N SER A 395 -17.84 -23.75 8.85
CA SER A 395 -16.45 -23.46 8.50
C SER A 395 -16.36 -22.04 7.93
N CYS A 396 -15.33 -21.32 8.33
CA CYS A 396 -15.01 -20.00 7.83
C CYS A 396 -13.60 -20.05 7.25
N ASN A 397 -13.52 -19.86 5.94
CA ASN A 397 -12.28 -19.68 5.22
C ASN A 397 -11.96 -18.19 5.14
N TYR A 398 -10.80 -17.81 5.64
CA TYR A 398 -10.35 -16.43 5.63
C TYR A 398 -8.90 -16.34 5.20
N VAL A 399 -8.55 -15.16 4.72
CA VAL A 399 -7.20 -14.83 4.31
C VAL A 399 -6.60 -13.88 5.32
N SER A 400 -5.37 -14.18 5.74
CA SER A 400 -4.61 -13.34 6.66
C SER A 400 -3.17 -13.14 6.23
N PHE A 401 -2.57 -12.08 6.74
CA PHE A 401 -1.13 -11.82 6.71
C PHE A 401 -0.61 -11.66 8.13
N GLU A 402 0.70 -11.75 8.30
CA GLU A 402 1.32 -11.87 9.62
C GLU A 402 2.31 -10.75 9.91
N GLN A 403 2.38 -10.38 11.20
CA GLN A 403 3.47 -9.56 11.71
C GLN A 403 4.68 -10.45 12.03
N TYR A 404 5.75 -10.27 11.26
CA TYR A 404 7.00 -10.99 11.47
C TYR A 404 7.84 -10.35 12.58
N GLN A 405 8.36 -11.18 13.49
CA GLN A 405 9.27 -10.74 14.56
C GLN A 405 10.73 -10.61 14.09
N GLU A 406 11.12 -11.34 13.03
CA GLU A 406 12.46 -11.33 12.48
C GLU A 406 12.44 -10.68 11.10
N SER A 407 13.02 -9.49 10.98
CA SER A 407 13.00 -8.65 9.77
C SER A 407 14.37 -8.53 9.08
N ARG A 408 15.35 -9.37 9.47
CA ARG A 408 16.74 -9.22 9.02
C ARG A 408 16.91 -9.44 7.51
N ILE A 409 17.98 -8.86 6.97
CA ILE A 409 18.43 -9.10 5.60
C ILE A 409 18.85 -10.58 5.45
N GLY A 410 18.46 -11.23 4.35
CA GLY A 410 18.78 -12.63 4.05
C GLY A 410 17.94 -13.68 4.79
N VAL A 411 16.88 -13.28 5.50
CA VAL A 411 15.94 -14.19 6.18
C VAL A 411 15.13 -15.01 5.18
N LEU A 412 14.74 -14.41 4.06
CA LEU A 412 14.01 -15.07 2.97
C LEU A 412 15.00 -15.63 1.97
N ASN A 413 15.52 -16.84 2.19
CA ASN A 413 16.68 -17.38 1.46
C ASN A 413 16.40 -18.65 0.63
N SER A 414 15.15 -19.08 0.56
CA SER A 414 14.74 -20.27 -0.20
C SER A 414 13.58 -19.94 -1.14
N HIS A 415 13.35 -20.78 -2.15
CA HIS A 415 12.32 -20.56 -3.15
C HIS A 415 11.49 -21.83 -3.38
N SER A 416 10.30 -21.67 -3.94
CA SER A 416 9.46 -22.79 -4.37
C SER A 416 10.09 -23.59 -5.51
N GLU A 417 9.75 -24.88 -5.61
CA GLU A 417 10.27 -25.88 -6.60
C GLU A 417 10.24 -25.43 -8.08
N LYS A 418 9.50 -24.38 -8.43
CA LYS A 418 9.39 -23.86 -9.79
C LYS A 418 10.60 -23.05 -10.25
N VAL A 419 11.44 -22.58 -9.33
CA VAL A 419 12.66 -21.82 -9.63
C VAL A 419 13.83 -22.82 -9.79
N PRO A 420 14.74 -22.64 -10.78
CA PRO A 420 15.84 -23.57 -11.00
C PRO A 420 16.78 -23.67 -9.79
N GLU A 421 17.27 -24.87 -9.47
CA GLU A 421 18.15 -25.14 -8.31
C GLU A 421 19.42 -24.27 -8.27
N GLY A 422 19.93 -23.83 -9.43
CA GLY A 422 21.12 -22.98 -9.53
C GLY A 422 20.89 -21.52 -9.11
N VAL A 423 19.64 -21.08 -8.95
CA VAL A 423 19.29 -19.68 -8.68
C VAL A 423 19.15 -19.46 -7.18
N LYS A 424 20.01 -18.63 -6.59
CA LYS A 424 19.87 -18.23 -5.19
C LYS A 424 18.96 -17.01 -5.06
N THR A 425 18.09 -16.98 -4.06
CA THR A 425 17.21 -15.85 -3.77
C THR A 425 17.46 -15.37 -2.35
N ALA A 426 17.54 -14.06 -2.13
CA ALA A 426 17.56 -13.50 -0.79
C ALA A 426 16.94 -12.10 -0.73
N ASN A 427 16.28 -11.77 0.39
CA ASN A 427 15.88 -10.39 0.64
C ASN A 427 17.10 -9.52 0.93
N ILE A 428 17.18 -8.38 0.25
CA ILE A 428 18.28 -7.42 0.35
C ILE A 428 17.93 -6.18 1.18
N THR A 429 16.65 -5.97 1.45
CA THR A 429 16.15 -5.00 2.42
C THR A 429 15.53 -5.72 3.60
N GLU A 430 15.38 -5.03 4.73
CA GLU A 430 14.60 -5.56 5.85
C GLU A 430 13.14 -5.77 5.46
N LEU A 431 12.44 -6.64 6.18
CA LEU A 431 10.99 -6.79 6.03
C LEU A 431 10.31 -5.55 6.59
N SER A 432 9.45 -4.89 5.81
CA SER A 432 8.71 -3.71 6.27
C SER A 432 7.75 -4.06 7.39
N ASN A 433 7.35 -3.06 8.18
CA ASN A 433 6.23 -3.22 9.09
C ASN A 433 4.97 -3.60 8.28
N CYS A 434 4.16 -4.50 8.85
CA CYS A 434 2.78 -4.67 8.41
C CYS A 434 1.88 -3.72 9.21
N TYR A 435 0.80 -3.28 8.59
CA TYR A 435 -0.19 -2.41 9.20
C TYR A 435 -1.55 -3.11 9.26
N PRO A 436 -2.24 -3.09 10.41
CA PRO A 436 -3.53 -3.76 10.56
C PRO A 436 -4.62 -3.08 9.72
N PRO A 437 -5.74 -3.76 9.46
CA PRO A 437 -6.97 -3.11 9.03
C PRO A 437 -7.32 -1.92 9.93
N ILE A 438 -7.77 -0.82 9.34
CA ILE A 438 -8.33 0.28 10.15
C ILE A 438 -9.62 -0.18 10.83
N VAL A 439 -9.76 0.17 12.10
CA VAL A 439 -10.89 -0.21 12.98
C VAL A 439 -11.72 1.02 13.36
N ASN A 440 -11.31 2.22 12.94
CA ASN A 440 -11.94 3.46 13.38
C ASN A 440 -13.02 3.92 12.40
N ASP A 441 -14.24 3.87 12.90
CA ASP A 441 -15.47 4.02 12.13
C ASP A 441 -15.66 5.42 11.53
N LYS A 442 -15.09 6.46 12.16
CA LYS A 442 -15.12 7.84 11.62
C LYS A 442 -14.31 8.00 10.34
N TYR A 443 -13.22 7.27 10.19
CA TYR A 443 -12.38 7.33 8.99
C TYR A 443 -13.07 6.70 7.78
N TYR A 444 -14.04 5.81 7.98
CA TYR A 444 -14.75 5.19 6.87
C TYR A 444 -15.55 6.20 6.04
N TRP A 445 -16.21 7.17 6.69
CA TRP A 445 -16.93 8.24 5.97
C TRP A 445 -15.99 9.12 5.17
N GLN A 446 -14.85 9.48 5.74
CA GLN A 446 -13.81 10.26 5.09
C GLN A 446 -13.33 9.56 3.81
N LEU A 447 -12.90 8.30 3.95
CA LEU A 447 -12.47 7.48 2.81
C LEU A 447 -13.57 7.30 1.77
N LEU A 448 -14.81 7.04 2.20
CA LEU A 448 -15.95 6.87 1.29
C LEU A 448 -16.23 8.16 0.51
N SER A 449 -16.13 9.33 1.15
CA SER A 449 -16.32 10.63 0.51
C SER A 449 -15.33 10.85 -0.63
N HIS A 450 -14.10 10.36 -0.50
CA HIS A 450 -13.08 10.49 -1.54
C HIS A 450 -13.41 9.72 -2.82
N TYR A 451 -14.21 8.65 -2.76
CA TYR A 451 -14.67 7.97 -3.98
C TYR A 451 -15.65 8.81 -4.82
N SER A 452 -16.11 9.95 -4.28
CA SER A 452 -16.83 11.00 -5.02
C SER A 452 -15.96 12.20 -5.40
N ALA A 453 -14.63 12.10 -5.21
CA ALA A 453 -13.71 13.18 -5.51
C ALA A 453 -13.77 13.59 -6.99
N ASN A 454 -13.62 14.89 -7.23
CA ASN A 454 -13.69 15.48 -8.56
C ASN A 454 -12.56 16.51 -8.74
N ALA A 455 -12.41 17.02 -9.95
CA ALA A 455 -11.30 17.92 -10.30
C ALA A 455 -11.28 19.21 -9.46
N PHE A 456 -12.41 19.62 -8.87
CA PHE A 456 -12.47 20.80 -8.00
C PHE A 456 -11.65 20.62 -6.72
N MET A 457 -11.55 19.39 -6.20
CA MET A 457 -10.70 19.07 -5.04
C MET A 457 -9.23 19.42 -5.29
N LEU A 458 -8.80 19.38 -6.55
CA LEU A 458 -7.45 19.69 -6.95
C LEU A 458 -7.23 21.18 -7.22
N MET A 459 -8.25 22.04 -7.10
CA MET A 459 -8.13 23.49 -7.31
C MET A 459 -7.70 24.25 -6.05
N SER A 460 -7.73 23.60 -4.88
CA SER A 460 -7.31 24.19 -3.60
C SER A 460 -6.26 23.32 -2.92
N LEU A 461 -5.22 23.97 -2.40
CA LEU A 461 -4.18 23.27 -1.66
C LEU A 461 -4.70 22.74 -0.32
N ASP A 462 -5.60 23.46 0.34
CA ASP A 462 -6.13 23.07 1.65
C ASP A 462 -6.99 21.80 1.53
N THR A 463 -7.79 21.68 0.46
CA THR A 463 -8.59 20.47 0.20
C THR A 463 -7.70 19.28 -0.11
N ILE A 464 -6.63 19.47 -0.89
CA ILE A 464 -5.62 18.42 -1.13
C ILE A 464 -4.98 17.98 0.18
N LYS A 465 -4.53 18.92 1.01
CA LYS A 465 -3.90 18.61 2.30
C LYS A 465 -4.86 17.86 3.22
N GLN A 466 -6.12 18.28 3.30
CA GLN A 466 -7.13 17.59 4.10
C GLN A 466 -7.34 16.15 3.60
N MET A 467 -7.58 15.96 2.31
CA MET A 467 -7.76 14.64 1.70
C MET A 467 -6.54 13.73 1.98
N LEU A 468 -5.32 14.22 1.77
CA LEU A 468 -4.11 13.44 2.02
C LEU A 468 -3.89 13.13 3.51
N THR A 469 -4.28 14.04 4.40
CA THR A 469 -4.22 13.85 5.86
C THR A 469 -5.14 12.73 6.32
N GLU A 470 -6.28 12.54 5.65
CA GLU A 470 -7.24 11.46 5.89
C GLU A 470 -6.71 10.09 5.39
N TYR A 471 -5.73 10.07 4.49
CA TYR A 471 -4.96 8.85 4.12
C TYR A 471 -3.78 8.55 5.06
N ILE A 472 -3.55 9.36 6.10
CA ILE A 472 -2.61 9.02 7.18
C ILE A 472 -3.36 8.18 8.23
N LEU A 473 -3.49 6.89 7.92
CA LEU A 473 -4.34 5.93 8.64
C LEU A 473 -3.76 5.47 9.97
N TYR A 474 -2.44 5.23 10.04
CA TYR A 474 -1.81 4.48 11.14
C TYR A 474 -1.15 5.36 12.20
N ARG A 475 -1.87 6.41 12.65
CA ARG A 475 -1.35 7.40 13.62
C ARG A 475 -0.95 6.80 14.97
N GLU A 476 -1.66 5.77 15.41
CA GLU A 476 -1.44 5.12 16.69
C GLU A 476 -0.34 4.05 16.62
N ASN A 477 -0.24 3.34 15.48
CA ASN A 477 0.72 2.26 15.27
C ASN A 477 2.13 2.77 14.98
N ASP A 478 2.27 3.80 14.13
CA ASP A 478 3.57 4.33 13.72
C ASP A 478 3.59 5.87 13.74
N ARG A 479 3.97 6.40 14.92
CA ARG A 479 4.13 7.84 15.13
C ARG A 479 5.28 8.44 14.33
N GLN A 480 6.30 7.67 13.97
CA GLN A 480 7.45 8.18 13.22
C GLN A 480 7.06 8.44 11.77
N VAL A 481 6.43 7.45 11.13
CA VAL A 481 5.92 7.58 9.75
C VAL A 481 4.85 8.67 9.68
N THR A 482 3.96 8.75 10.67
CA THR A 482 2.92 9.79 10.72
C THR A 482 3.52 11.19 10.78
N ARG A 483 4.46 11.46 11.69
CA ARG A 483 5.14 12.76 11.79
C ARG A 483 5.90 13.11 10.51
N LYS A 484 6.52 12.10 9.89
CA LYS A 484 7.17 12.26 8.59
C LYS A 484 6.18 12.72 7.53
N LEU A 485 5.05 12.02 7.34
CA LEU A 485 4.03 12.37 6.34
C LEU A 485 3.41 13.74 6.59
N GLU A 486 3.10 14.08 7.85
CA GLU A 486 2.59 15.42 8.21
C GLU A 486 3.60 16.52 7.88
N ARG A 487 4.89 16.28 8.12
CA ARG A 487 5.97 17.20 7.72
C ARG A 487 6.04 17.34 6.20
N LEU A 488 5.99 16.25 5.43
CA LEU A 488 6.00 16.28 3.96
C LEU A 488 4.81 17.08 3.40
N LEU A 489 3.61 16.85 3.94
CA LEU A 489 2.40 17.60 3.56
C LEU A 489 2.51 19.09 3.88
N SER A 490 3.12 19.43 5.01
CA SER A 490 3.38 20.83 5.36
C SER A 490 4.35 21.53 4.40
N GLY A 491 5.16 20.76 3.67
CA GLY A 491 6.09 21.24 2.65
C GLY A 491 5.42 21.75 1.37
N CYS A 492 4.17 21.37 1.09
CA CYS A 492 3.41 21.95 -0.01
C CYS A 492 2.88 23.34 0.40
N ILE A 493 3.30 24.41 -0.26
CA ILE A 493 3.00 25.79 0.16
C ILE A 493 1.98 26.48 -0.73
N ALA A 494 2.08 26.28 -2.04
CA ALA A 494 1.16 26.88 -3.00
C ALA A 494 0.78 25.89 -4.09
N LEU A 495 -0.37 26.16 -4.70
CA LEU A 495 -0.91 25.40 -5.81
C LEU A 495 -1.42 26.39 -6.85
N LYS A 496 -1.03 26.19 -8.10
CA LYS A 496 -1.64 26.86 -9.25
C LYS A 496 -2.24 25.81 -10.17
N THR A 497 -3.48 26.02 -10.55
CA THR A 497 -4.25 25.08 -11.36
C THR A 497 -4.76 25.78 -12.60
N ASN A 498 -4.62 25.14 -13.76
CA ASN A 498 -5.17 25.65 -15.01
C ASN A 498 -5.84 24.53 -15.81
N LEU A 499 -7.06 24.80 -16.30
CA LEU A 499 -7.78 23.91 -17.19
C LEU A 499 -7.61 24.40 -18.62
N TYR A 500 -7.20 23.51 -19.51
CA TYR A 500 -7.01 23.82 -20.93
C TYR A 500 -7.39 22.62 -21.80
N ASP A 501 -7.62 22.86 -23.08
CA ASP A 501 -7.91 21.79 -24.04
C ASP A 501 -6.68 21.52 -24.91
N HIS A 502 -6.37 20.24 -25.13
CA HIS A 502 -5.23 19.82 -25.93
C HIS A 502 -5.61 18.70 -26.88
N ILE A 503 -5.09 18.77 -28.11
CA ILE A 503 -5.35 17.74 -29.13
C ILE A 503 -4.17 16.77 -29.14
N LEU A 504 -4.40 15.54 -28.67
CA LEU A 504 -3.41 14.46 -28.73
C LEU A 504 -3.85 13.43 -29.77
N LYS A 505 -2.98 13.21 -30.77
CA LYS A 505 -3.22 12.25 -31.87
C LYS A 505 -4.59 12.45 -32.55
N GLY A 506 -4.99 13.71 -32.74
CA GLY A 506 -6.26 14.08 -33.41
C GLY A 506 -7.52 13.99 -32.54
N LYS A 507 -7.40 13.65 -31.24
CA LYS A 507 -8.52 13.66 -30.30
C LYS A 507 -8.39 14.82 -29.32
N PRO A 508 -9.45 15.61 -29.09
CA PRO A 508 -9.44 16.65 -28.05
C PRO A 508 -9.55 16.02 -26.67
N TYR A 509 -8.69 16.43 -25.75
CA TYR A 509 -8.72 16.08 -24.34
C TYR A 509 -8.77 17.34 -23.49
N ARG A 510 -9.53 17.28 -22.39
CA ARG A 510 -9.49 18.32 -21.37
C ARG A 510 -8.35 18.02 -20.41
N CYS A 511 -7.44 18.96 -20.25
CA CYS A 511 -6.23 18.80 -19.45
C CYS A 511 -6.30 19.68 -18.20
N LEU A 512 -5.82 19.15 -17.07
CA LEU A 512 -5.58 19.89 -15.85
C LEU A 512 -4.06 20.00 -15.65
N SER A 513 -3.55 21.23 -15.69
CA SER A 513 -2.17 21.54 -15.28
C SER A 513 -2.17 21.88 -13.80
N LEU A 514 -1.39 21.13 -13.02
CA LEU A 514 -1.13 21.38 -11.61
C LEU A 514 0.33 21.80 -11.41
N VAL A 515 0.53 22.98 -10.83
CA VAL A 515 1.86 23.45 -10.42
C VAL A 515 1.88 23.56 -8.90
N VAL A 516 2.64 22.68 -8.25
CA VAL A 516 2.80 22.68 -6.79
C VAL A 516 4.09 23.41 -6.43
N THR A 517 4.03 24.34 -5.48
CA THR A 517 5.22 24.97 -4.91
C THR A 517 5.60 24.29 -3.61
N LEU A 518 6.84 23.81 -3.51
CA LEU A 518 7.39 23.16 -2.32
C LEU A 518 8.38 24.04 -1.55
N ASP A 519 8.44 23.82 -0.24
CA ASP A 519 9.55 24.22 0.63
C ASP A 519 10.43 23.02 0.95
N ILE A 520 11.63 23.02 0.34
CA ILE A 520 12.63 21.96 0.48
C ILE A 520 13.11 21.80 1.92
N GLN A 521 13.04 22.84 2.77
CA GLN A 521 13.47 22.73 4.17
C GLN A 521 12.60 21.77 4.99
N LYS A 522 11.40 21.44 4.49
CA LYS A 522 10.51 20.45 5.09
C LYS A 522 10.84 19.02 4.68
N PHE A 523 11.79 18.79 3.79
CA PHE A 523 12.20 17.48 3.31
C PHE A 523 13.61 17.14 3.81
N GLU A 524 13.92 15.86 4.00
CA GLU A 524 15.27 15.41 4.38
C GLU A 524 16.27 15.62 3.26
N ASN A 525 15.84 15.43 2.01
CA ASN A 525 16.63 15.66 0.80
C ASN A 525 15.70 15.92 -0.40
N GLU A 526 16.26 16.41 -1.52
CA GLU A 526 15.49 16.69 -2.75
C GLU A 526 14.82 15.42 -3.31
N GLY A 527 15.46 14.25 -3.18
CA GLY A 527 14.92 12.98 -3.66
C GLY A 527 13.63 12.58 -2.92
N GLU A 528 13.57 12.78 -1.60
CA GLU A 528 12.38 12.49 -0.79
C GLU A 528 11.20 13.36 -1.24
N ALA A 529 11.47 14.65 -1.52
CA ALA A 529 10.47 15.56 -2.07
C ALA A 529 9.98 15.08 -3.44
N PHE A 530 10.91 14.68 -4.31
CA PHE A 530 10.58 14.18 -5.64
C PHE A 530 9.72 12.92 -5.61
N MET A 531 10.09 11.93 -4.80
CA MET A 531 9.31 10.70 -4.65
C MET A 531 7.93 11.00 -4.08
N PHE A 532 7.84 11.81 -3.02
CA PHE A 532 6.58 12.21 -2.43
C PHE A 532 5.63 12.82 -3.45
N VAL A 533 6.08 13.81 -4.23
CA VAL A 533 5.20 14.42 -5.24
C VAL A 533 4.93 13.49 -6.41
N THR A 534 5.83 12.58 -6.75
CA THR A 534 5.56 11.53 -7.74
C THR A 534 4.43 10.60 -7.29
N HIS A 535 4.37 10.21 -6.02
CA HIS A 535 3.23 9.44 -5.50
C HIS A 535 1.92 10.25 -5.55
N LEU A 536 1.97 11.56 -5.27
CA LEU A 536 0.80 12.43 -5.44
C LEU A 536 0.35 12.53 -6.90
N TYR A 537 1.30 12.60 -7.84
CA TYR A 537 1.04 12.63 -9.27
C TYR A 537 0.29 11.38 -9.74
N HIS A 538 0.66 10.19 -9.25
CA HIS A 538 -0.06 8.96 -9.56
C HIS A 538 -1.41 8.83 -8.84
N PHE A 539 -1.59 9.51 -7.71
CA PHE A 539 -2.85 9.52 -6.96
C PHE A 539 -3.90 10.48 -7.54
N PHE A 540 -3.54 11.71 -7.90
CA PHE A 540 -4.50 12.75 -8.33
C PHE A 540 -5.40 12.43 -9.54
N PRO A 541 -5.04 11.54 -10.49
CA PRO A 541 -5.98 11.10 -11.52
C PRO A 541 -7.25 10.48 -10.93
N PHE A 542 -7.22 10.00 -9.68
CA PHE A 542 -8.40 9.53 -8.94
C PHE A 542 -9.51 10.59 -8.81
N CYS A 543 -9.14 11.88 -8.78
CA CYS A 543 -10.09 12.98 -8.73
C CYS A 543 -10.55 13.43 -10.13
N LEU A 544 -10.04 12.83 -11.21
CA LEU A 544 -10.32 13.23 -12.59
C LEU A 544 -11.24 12.23 -13.28
N SER A 545 -12.03 12.73 -14.23
CA SER A 545 -12.83 11.87 -15.10
C SER A 545 -11.98 11.20 -16.18
N GLU A 546 -12.45 10.07 -16.72
CA GLU A 546 -11.75 9.26 -17.71
C GLU A 546 -11.28 10.03 -18.96
N ASN A 547 -11.98 11.09 -19.34
CA ASN A 547 -11.65 11.91 -20.51
C ASN A 547 -10.70 13.08 -20.20
N MET A 548 -10.26 13.21 -18.95
CA MET A 548 -9.32 14.23 -18.52
C MET A 548 -7.90 13.70 -18.42
N LEU A 549 -6.95 14.59 -18.68
CA LEU A 549 -5.52 14.34 -18.58
C LEU A 549 -4.90 15.23 -17.52
N LEU A 550 -3.96 14.68 -16.74
CA LEU A 550 -3.23 15.37 -15.69
C LEU A 550 -1.80 15.64 -16.12
N GLU A 551 -1.42 16.91 -16.08
CA GLU A 551 -0.03 17.38 -16.14
C GLU A 551 0.35 17.95 -14.78
N MET A 552 1.54 17.62 -14.29
CA MET A 552 2.01 18.10 -13.00
C MET A 552 3.47 18.56 -13.06
N SER A 553 3.72 19.76 -12.56
CA SER A 553 5.05 20.32 -12.37
C SER A 553 5.23 20.86 -10.95
N VAL A 554 6.49 20.99 -10.55
CA VAL A 554 6.86 21.38 -9.19
C VAL A 554 7.82 22.55 -9.24
N ASN A 555 7.46 23.63 -8.54
CA ASN A 555 8.29 24.79 -8.31
C ASN A 555 8.76 24.84 -6.86
N PHE A 556 9.72 25.71 -6.58
CA PHE A 556 10.26 25.91 -5.24
C PHE A 556 10.07 27.36 -4.78
N ASN A 557 10.15 27.57 -3.46
CA ASN A 557 10.22 28.93 -2.91
C ASN A 557 11.46 29.69 -3.38
N ASP A 558 12.57 28.97 -3.58
CA ASP A 558 13.78 29.51 -4.17
C ASP A 558 13.65 29.48 -5.69
N ALA A 559 13.62 30.66 -6.31
CA ALA A 559 13.43 30.82 -7.75
C ALA A 559 14.63 30.32 -8.57
N ASP A 560 15.79 30.12 -7.92
CA ASP A 560 17.01 29.64 -8.58
C ASP A 560 17.00 28.11 -8.80
N LEU A 561 16.05 27.39 -8.20
CA LEU A 561 15.92 25.94 -8.37
C LEU A 561 15.10 25.59 -9.63
N PRO A 562 15.52 24.55 -10.38
CA PRO A 562 14.84 24.17 -11.61
C PRO A 562 13.46 23.59 -11.32
N THR A 563 12.47 23.95 -12.14
CA THR A 563 11.15 23.31 -12.11
C THR A 563 11.28 21.82 -12.43
N TRP A 564 10.68 20.96 -11.61
CA TRP A 564 10.56 19.54 -11.95
C TRP A 564 9.30 19.30 -12.78
N TYR A 565 9.43 18.44 -13.77
CA TYR A 565 8.31 17.99 -14.60
C TYR A 565 8.06 16.51 -14.33
N LEU A 566 6.91 16.19 -13.75
CA LEU A 566 6.56 14.81 -13.39
C LEU A 566 5.93 14.04 -14.55
N SER A 567 5.55 14.73 -15.63
CA SER A 567 4.88 14.15 -16.78
C SER A 567 5.72 14.29 -18.05
N PRO A 568 6.48 13.26 -18.46
CA PRO A 568 6.84 13.13 -19.88
C PRO A 568 5.61 12.76 -20.72
N SER A 569 4.59 12.15 -20.10
CA SER A 569 3.26 11.93 -20.68
C SER A 569 2.16 12.15 -19.63
N PRO A 570 1.03 12.78 -19.98
CA PRO A 570 -0.01 13.10 -19.00
C PRO A 570 -0.80 11.85 -18.58
N LEU A 571 -1.14 11.76 -17.29
CA LEU A 571 -1.91 10.63 -16.75
C LEU A 571 -3.40 10.82 -17.00
N GLN A 572 -4.07 9.74 -17.41
CA GLN A 572 -5.50 9.74 -17.63
C GLN A 572 -6.27 9.60 -16.31
N GLY A 573 -7.35 10.37 -16.16
CA GLY A 573 -8.28 10.23 -15.06
C GLY A 573 -8.97 8.86 -15.04
N TYR A 574 -9.62 8.54 -13.92
CA TYR A 574 -10.33 7.28 -13.77
C TYR A 574 -11.77 7.38 -14.24
N LYS A 575 -12.34 6.24 -14.60
CA LYS A 575 -13.78 6.13 -14.79
C LYS A 575 -14.48 6.35 -13.45
N SER A 576 -15.38 7.32 -13.42
CA SER A 576 -16.26 7.56 -12.27
C SER A 576 -16.98 6.27 -11.89
N LEU A 577 -17.06 5.98 -10.59
CA LEU A 577 -17.87 4.89 -10.05
C LEU A 577 -19.38 5.19 -10.13
N LEU A 578 -19.75 6.46 -10.32
CA LEU A 578 -21.10 6.93 -10.62
C LEU A 578 -21.41 6.79 -12.11
#